data_AF-A0A1E7FWT9-F1
#
_entry.id   AF-A0A1E7FWT9-F1
#
_cell.length_a   1.000
_cell.length_b   1.000
_cell.length_c   1.000
_cell.angle_alpha   90.00
_cell.angle_beta   90.00
_cell.angle_gamma   90.00
#
_symmetry.space_group_name_H-M   'P 1'
#
loop_
_entity.id
_entity.type
_entity.pdbx_description
1 polymer ?
#
loop_
_entity_poly.entity_id
_entity_poly.type
_entity_poly.pdbx_seq_one_letter_code
_entity_poly.pdbx_strand_id
1 'polypeptide(L)'
;MGSEMPKYFMILDEEAWNLVSCWGQVFSGLSSRRCIAACVINGTGGDIQIKSTKLLEGGSPCYSIPTKEFDSDHGVLHAGGIIIFFGWSQQPSLLQPGNVFMHIETNAFTADLAHKKSRDVYAEAFAGFELGFLEKSYDDHGWWAKYWLLIRKTESSDISSSL
;
A
#
# COMPACT_ATOMS: atom_id res chain seq x y z
N MET A 1 -28.05 -1.28 -4.24
CA MET A 1 -27.93 0.19 -4.03
C MET A 1 -26.45 0.48 -3.98
N GLY A 2 -25.89 1.01 -5.07
CA GLY A 2 -24.46 1.28 -5.16
C GLY A 2 -24.10 2.40 -4.19
N SER A 3 -23.19 2.12 -3.25
CA SER A 3 -22.62 3.19 -2.44
C SER A 3 -21.90 4.13 -3.41
N GLU A 4 -22.30 5.39 -3.46
CA GLU A 4 -21.49 6.42 -4.11
C GLU A 4 -20.13 6.40 -3.44
N MET A 5 -19.15 5.80 -4.11
CA MET A 5 -17.77 5.94 -3.70
C MET A 5 -17.49 7.44 -3.73
N PRO A 6 -17.09 8.06 -2.61
CA PRO A 6 -16.79 9.49 -2.60
C PRO A 6 -15.85 9.81 -3.76
N LYS A 7 -16.17 10.83 -4.58
CA LYS A 7 -15.39 11.20 -5.78
C LYS A 7 -13.88 11.24 -5.54
N TYR A 8 -13.49 11.58 -4.31
CA TYR A 8 -12.13 11.55 -3.82
C TYR A 8 -11.42 10.19 -3.98
N PHE A 9 -12.04 9.08 -3.56
CA PHE A 9 -11.44 7.75 -3.68
C PHE A 9 -11.34 7.28 -5.13
N MET A 10 -12.29 7.68 -5.98
CA MET A 10 -12.20 7.44 -7.42
C MET A 10 -11.01 8.15 -8.05
N ILE A 11 -10.82 9.44 -7.74
CA ILE A 11 -9.67 10.22 -8.24
C ILE A 11 -8.36 9.60 -7.75
N LEU A 12 -8.28 9.23 -6.47
CA LEU A 12 -7.09 8.59 -5.92
C LEU A 12 -6.77 7.26 -6.63
N ASP A 13 -7.79 6.48 -6.97
CA ASP A 13 -7.62 5.25 -7.75
C ASP A 13 -7.13 5.50 -9.17
N GLU A 14 -7.69 6.52 -9.83
CA GLU A 14 -7.23 6.97 -11.13
C GLU A 14 -5.76 7.42 -11.09
N GLU A 15 -5.36 8.18 -10.07
CA GLU A 15 -3.97 8.61 -9.89
C GLU A 15 -3.01 7.44 -9.60
N ALA A 16 -3.43 6.46 -8.80
CA ALA A 16 -2.64 5.25 -8.57
C ALA A 16 -2.46 4.44 -9.86
N TRP A 17 -3.51 4.36 -10.70
CA TRP A 17 -3.43 3.75 -12.03
C TRP A 17 -2.55 4.52 -12.99
N ASN A 18 -2.64 5.85 -13.00
CA ASN A 18 -1.78 6.71 -13.79
C ASN A 18 -0.31 6.49 -13.41
N LEU A 19 0.00 6.37 -12.12
CA LEU A 19 1.35 6.08 -11.64
C LEU A 19 1.88 4.74 -12.18
N VAL A 20 1.07 3.67 -12.07
CA VAL A 20 1.43 2.34 -12.61
C VAL A 20 1.62 2.39 -14.13
N SER A 21 0.69 3.04 -14.84
CA SER A 21 0.69 3.16 -16.30
C SER A 21 1.89 3.96 -16.82
N CYS A 22 2.13 5.15 -16.25
CA CYS A 22 3.29 5.97 -16.57
C CYS A 22 4.59 5.19 -16.35
N TRP A 23 4.67 4.40 -15.27
CA TRP A 23 5.86 3.60 -15.01
C TRP A 23 6.09 2.53 -16.07
N GLY A 24 5.03 1.83 -16.49
CA GLY A 24 5.08 0.86 -17.58
C GLY A 24 5.46 1.47 -18.93
N GLN A 25 5.15 2.75 -19.16
CA GLN A 25 5.55 3.47 -20.36
C GLN A 25 7.02 3.92 -20.31
N VAL A 26 7.47 4.47 -19.17
CA VAL A 26 8.85 4.91 -18.97
C VAL A 26 9.84 3.75 -19.06
N PHE A 27 9.51 2.61 -18.45
CA PHE A 27 10.31 1.40 -18.50
C PHE A 27 9.61 0.34 -19.33
N SER A 28 9.94 0.29 -20.62
CA SER A 28 9.32 -0.62 -21.60
C SER A 28 10.36 -1.41 -22.41
N GLY A 29 9.88 -2.44 -23.12
CA GLY A 29 10.72 -3.31 -23.94
C GLY A 29 11.75 -4.07 -23.11
N LEU A 30 13.03 -3.96 -23.50
CA LEU A 30 14.14 -4.60 -22.78
C LEU A 30 14.47 -3.92 -21.45
N SER A 31 14.03 -2.67 -21.26
CA SER A 31 14.27 -1.88 -20.04
C SER A 31 13.16 -2.01 -19.00
N SER A 32 12.15 -2.85 -19.26
CA SER A 32 10.96 -3.02 -18.43
C SER A 32 11.32 -3.28 -16.97
N ARG A 33 10.61 -2.63 -16.06
CA ARG A 33 10.79 -2.79 -14.61
C ARG A 33 9.44 -3.08 -13.99
N ARG A 34 9.43 -3.99 -13.03
CA ARG A 34 8.23 -4.29 -12.25
C ARG A 34 7.99 -3.18 -11.25
N CYS A 35 6.74 -2.91 -10.87
CA CYS A 35 6.41 -1.90 -9.86
C CYS A 35 5.35 -2.37 -8.86
N ILE A 36 5.31 -1.72 -7.71
CA ILE A 36 4.26 -1.88 -6.70
C ILE A 36 3.81 -0.50 -6.26
N ALA A 37 2.49 -0.29 -6.24
CA ALA A 37 1.83 0.81 -5.57
C ALA A 37 1.02 0.26 -4.38
N ALA A 38 1.29 0.74 -3.17
CA ALA A 38 0.58 0.34 -1.96
C ALA A 38 -0.01 1.57 -1.27
N CYS A 39 -1.33 1.67 -1.30
CA CYS A 39 -2.10 2.73 -0.66
C CYS A 39 -2.50 2.31 0.75
N VAL A 40 -2.16 3.12 1.75
CA VAL A 40 -2.59 2.94 3.15
C VAL A 40 -3.57 4.03 3.51
N ILE A 41 -4.77 3.65 3.94
CA ILE A 41 -5.86 4.54 4.34
C ILE A 41 -6.06 4.42 5.85
N ASN A 42 -5.88 5.52 6.57
CA ASN A 42 -6.11 5.56 8.01
C ASN A 42 -7.60 5.76 8.34
N GLY A 43 -8.32 4.67 8.58
CA GLY A 43 -9.70 4.66 9.05
C GLY A 43 -9.86 4.46 10.56
N THR A 44 -8.82 4.67 11.37
CA THR A 44 -8.85 4.34 12.82
C THR A 44 -9.53 5.39 13.69
N GLY A 45 -9.75 6.60 13.16
CA GLY A 45 -10.20 7.76 13.94
C GLY A 45 -9.11 8.40 14.81
N GLY A 46 -7.87 7.89 14.77
CA GLY A 46 -6.70 8.46 15.44
C GLY A 46 -5.46 8.44 14.56
N ASP A 47 -4.31 8.74 15.14
CA ASP A 47 -3.03 8.85 14.42
C ASP A 47 -2.33 7.50 14.26
N ILE A 48 -1.72 7.29 13.09
CA ILE A 48 -0.87 6.14 12.80
C ILE A 48 0.54 6.62 12.53
N GLN A 49 1.48 6.08 13.27
CA GLN A 49 2.90 6.31 13.05
C GLN A 49 3.41 5.35 11.98
N ILE A 50 3.90 5.87 10.86
CA ILE A 50 4.70 5.09 9.91
C ILE A 50 6.11 4.96 10.51
N LYS A 51 6.52 3.73 10.82
CA LYS A 51 7.83 3.45 11.42
C LYS A 51 8.88 3.20 10.36
N SER A 52 8.53 2.44 9.32
CA SER A 52 9.44 2.08 8.25
C SER A 52 8.66 1.69 7.01
N THR A 53 9.07 2.20 5.86
CA THR A 53 8.67 1.66 4.56
C THR A 53 9.88 1.47 3.67
N LYS A 54 10.08 0.26 3.14
CA LYS A 54 11.26 -0.07 2.32
C LYS A 54 10.96 -1.14 1.29
N LEU A 55 11.77 -1.16 0.22
CA LEU A 55 11.86 -2.31 -0.66
C LEU A 55 12.87 -3.31 -0.09
N LEU A 56 12.41 -4.51 0.26
CA LEU A 56 13.25 -5.65 0.62
C LEU A 56 13.90 -6.28 -0.62
N GLU A 57 13.19 -6.26 -1.74
CA GLU A 57 13.72 -6.53 -3.08
C GLU A 57 13.26 -5.40 -4.00
N GLY A 58 14.16 -4.85 -4.80
CA GLY A 58 13.84 -3.73 -5.68
C GLY A 58 15.08 -3.10 -6.29
N GLY A 59 14.87 -2.08 -7.12
CA GLY A 59 15.93 -1.28 -7.72
C GLY A 59 15.84 0.21 -7.43
N SER A 60 14.98 0.59 -6.50
CA SER A 60 14.68 1.97 -6.16
C SER A 60 14.51 2.18 -4.67
N PRO A 61 14.61 3.44 -4.20
CA PRO A 61 14.01 3.83 -2.94
C PRO A 61 12.50 3.54 -2.93
N CYS A 62 11.90 3.41 -1.75
CA CYS A 62 10.46 3.45 -1.63
C CYS A 62 10.01 4.90 -1.50
N TYR A 63 9.21 5.37 -2.44
CA TYR A 63 8.68 6.73 -2.48
C TYR A 63 7.37 6.81 -1.72
N SER A 64 7.16 7.93 -1.04
CA SER A 64 5.94 8.25 -0.31
C SER A 64 5.21 9.40 -0.98
N ILE A 65 3.95 9.20 -1.32
CA ILE A 65 3.07 10.19 -1.94
C ILE A 65 1.87 10.36 -1.00
N PRO A 66 1.97 11.26 -0.02
CA PRO A 66 0.94 11.43 1.00
C PRO A 66 -0.13 12.45 0.62
N THR A 67 -1.26 12.38 1.32
CA THR A 67 -2.22 13.49 1.41
C THR A 67 -1.76 14.52 2.44
N LYS A 68 -2.49 15.65 2.56
CA LYS A 68 -2.15 16.74 3.49
C LYS A 68 -2.21 16.33 4.97
N GLU A 69 -2.87 15.21 5.28
CA GLU A 69 -3.02 14.64 6.62
C GLU A 69 -1.76 13.87 7.08
N PHE A 70 -0.72 13.82 6.26
CA PHE A 70 0.57 13.24 6.65
C PHE A 70 1.52 14.33 7.14
N ASP A 71 1.99 14.19 8.38
CA ASP A 71 3.10 14.93 8.94
C ASP A 71 4.41 14.23 8.56
N SER A 72 5.13 14.80 7.60
CA SER A 72 6.41 14.25 7.12
C SER A 72 7.55 14.35 8.12
N ASP A 73 7.50 15.34 9.03
CA ASP A 73 8.58 15.58 9.99
C ASP A 73 8.56 14.52 11.09
N HIS A 74 7.35 14.08 11.46
CA HIS A 74 7.14 13.05 12.47
C HIS A 74 6.82 11.68 11.88
N GLY A 75 6.49 11.57 10.60
CA GLY A 75 6.07 10.32 9.95
C GLY A 75 4.67 9.85 10.40
N VAL A 76 3.79 10.78 10.76
CA VAL A 76 2.46 10.49 11.29
C VAL A 76 1.40 10.68 10.20
N LEU A 77 0.55 9.68 10.02
CA LEU A 77 -0.64 9.77 9.19
C LEU A 77 -1.87 10.00 10.08
N HIS A 78 -2.43 11.20 10.03
CA HIS A 78 -3.62 11.54 10.80
C HIS A 78 -4.87 10.79 10.34
N ALA A 79 -5.91 10.80 11.17
CA ALA A 79 -7.19 10.15 10.87
C ALA A 79 -7.77 10.65 9.54
N GLY A 80 -8.22 9.71 8.69
CA GLY A 80 -8.70 10.00 7.33
C GLY A 80 -7.59 10.23 6.30
N GLY A 81 -6.34 10.32 6.74
CA GLY A 81 -5.19 10.49 5.87
C GLY A 81 -4.92 9.26 5.01
N ILE A 82 -4.30 9.51 3.85
CA ILE A 82 -3.91 8.48 2.90
C ILE A 82 -2.47 8.68 2.47
N ILE A 83 -1.75 7.59 2.28
CA ILE A 83 -0.39 7.62 1.73
C ILE A 83 -0.22 6.49 0.72
N ILE A 84 0.31 6.82 -0.46
CA ILE A 84 0.73 5.83 -1.45
C ILE A 84 2.23 5.62 -1.29
N PHE A 85 2.62 4.38 -1.10
CA PHE A 85 4.01 3.93 -1.22
C PHE A 85 4.22 3.35 -2.60
N PHE A 86 5.27 3.81 -3.28
CA PHE A 86 5.59 3.37 -4.63
C PHE A 86 7.03 2.91 -4.74
N GLY A 87 7.27 1.87 -5.51
CA GLY A 87 8.60 1.35 -5.75
C GLY A 87 8.66 0.42 -6.94
N TRP A 88 9.85 0.25 -7.49
CA TRP A 88 10.09 -0.57 -8.68
C TRP A 88 11.38 -1.37 -8.61
N SER A 89 11.47 -2.38 -9.47
CA SER A 89 12.58 -3.32 -9.53
C SER A 89 13.79 -2.76 -10.28
N GLN A 90 14.92 -3.44 -10.15
CA GLN A 90 15.96 -3.33 -11.18
C GLN A 90 15.44 -3.91 -12.51
N GLN A 91 16.10 -3.56 -13.60
CA GLN A 91 15.85 -4.20 -14.89
C GLN A 91 16.10 -5.73 -14.77
N PRO A 92 15.13 -6.58 -15.14
CA PRO A 92 15.32 -8.01 -15.15
C PRO A 92 16.47 -8.42 -16.09
N SER A 93 17.20 -9.45 -15.69
CA SER A 93 18.26 -10.07 -16.48
C SER A 93 18.20 -11.60 -16.31
N LEU A 94 19.02 -12.32 -17.08
CA LEU A 94 19.12 -13.79 -16.94
C LEU A 94 19.57 -14.24 -15.54
N LEU A 95 20.28 -13.38 -14.82
CA LEU A 95 20.82 -13.68 -13.49
C LEU A 95 19.92 -13.17 -12.35
N GLN A 96 19.13 -12.12 -12.61
CA GLN A 96 18.29 -11.50 -11.60
C GLN A 96 16.89 -11.27 -12.16
N PRO A 97 15.83 -11.84 -11.54
CA PRO A 97 14.49 -11.76 -12.08
C PRO A 97 13.89 -10.35 -12.04
N GLY A 98 14.50 -9.39 -11.32
CA GLY A 98 13.95 -8.05 -11.15
C GLY A 98 12.68 -8.05 -10.31
N ASN A 99 12.71 -8.67 -9.13
CA ASN A 99 11.55 -8.68 -8.23
C ASN A 99 11.36 -7.31 -7.55
N VAL A 100 10.12 -7.04 -7.14
CA VAL A 100 9.77 -6.03 -6.14
C VAL A 100 9.09 -6.70 -4.96
N PHE A 101 9.56 -6.37 -3.75
CA PHE A 101 8.98 -6.79 -2.49
C PHE A 101 9.07 -5.61 -1.51
N MET A 102 7.93 -5.14 -1.03
CA MET A 102 7.80 -3.95 -0.20
C MET A 102 7.39 -4.36 1.21
N HIS A 103 8.04 -3.77 2.21
CA HIS A 103 7.71 -3.90 3.62
C HIS A 103 7.21 -2.56 4.16
N ILE A 104 6.07 -2.57 4.84
CA ILE A 104 5.46 -1.43 5.52
C ILE A 104 5.28 -1.81 6.99
N GLU A 105 5.85 -1.01 7.90
CA GLU A 105 5.68 -1.15 9.34
C GLU A 105 5.13 0.14 9.92
N THR A 106 4.08 0.01 10.74
CA THR A 106 3.47 1.12 11.48
C THR A 106 3.34 0.79 12.97
N ASN A 107 2.71 1.64 13.75
CA ASN A 107 2.25 1.30 15.11
C ASN A 107 0.93 0.52 15.14
N ALA A 108 0.24 0.37 14.01
CA ALA A 108 -1.07 -0.29 13.92
C ALA A 108 -1.02 -1.64 13.18
N PHE A 109 -0.07 -1.84 12.28
CA PHE A 109 0.08 -3.05 11.48
C PHE A 109 1.49 -3.19 10.87
N THR A 110 1.76 -4.39 10.35
CA THR A 110 2.88 -4.70 9.46
C THR A 110 2.36 -5.37 8.18
N ALA A 111 3.00 -5.11 7.04
CA ALA A 111 2.66 -5.73 5.77
C ALA A 111 3.88 -5.95 4.87
N ASP A 112 3.94 -7.11 4.24
CA ASP A 112 4.86 -7.47 3.18
C ASP A 112 4.10 -7.72 1.88
N LEU A 113 4.37 -6.91 0.87
CA LEU A 113 3.64 -6.83 -0.39
C LEU A 113 4.53 -7.17 -1.57
N ALA A 114 4.03 -7.94 -2.54
CA ALA A 114 4.82 -8.47 -3.65
C ALA A 114 4.19 -8.15 -5.01
N HIS A 115 5.00 -7.93 -6.04
CA HIS A 115 4.48 -7.65 -7.38
C HIS A 115 3.72 -8.83 -8.02
N LYS A 116 3.84 -10.05 -7.48
CA LYS A 116 3.29 -11.28 -8.05
C LYS A 116 2.36 -11.97 -7.07
N LYS A 117 1.24 -12.48 -7.58
CA LYS A 117 0.23 -13.23 -6.82
C LYS A 117 0.75 -14.53 -6.20
N SER A 118 1.79 -15.14 -6.80
CA SER A 118 2.34 -16.44 -6.36
C SER A 118 3.29 -16.35 -5.16
N ARG A 119 3.61 -15.15 -4.68
CA ARG A 119 4.36 -14.95 -3.43
C ARG A 119 3.36 -14.59 -2.34
N ASP A 120 3.53 -15.19 -1.17
CA ASP A 120 2.68 -14.89 -0.03
C ASP A 120 2.82 -13.41 0.35
N VAL A 121 1.70 -12.70 0.24
CA VAL A 121 1.53 -11.36 0.77
C VAL A 121 1.16 -11.52 2.23
N TYR A 122 1.98 -10.98 3.12
CA TYR A 122 1.73 -11.00 4.56
C TYR A 122 1.16 -9.65 4.99
N ALA A 123 0.14 -9.65 5.82
CA ALA A 123 -0.36 -8.43 6.42
C ALA A 123 -1.05 -8.78 7.75
N GLU A 124 -0.62 -8.12 8.81
CA GLU A 124 -1.07 -8.39 10.17
C GLU A 124 -1.30 -7.07 10.90
N ALA A 125 -2.50 -6.94 11.49
CA ALA A 125 -2.80 -5.84 12.39
C ALA A 125 -2.29 -6.15 13.80
N PHE A 126 -1.82 -5.13 14.50
CA PHE A 126 -1.49 -5.23 15.92
C PHE A 126 -2.75 -5.13 16.78
N ALA A 127 -2.62 -5.50 18.06
CA ALA A 127 -3.73 -5.54 19.00
C ALA A 127 -4.50 -4.20 19.06
N GLY A 128 -5.83 -4.26 18.97
CA GLY A 128 -6.71 -3.11 18.95
C GLY A 128 -6.94 -2.49 17.57
N PHE A 129 -6.36 -3.06 16.51
CA PHE A 129 -6.56 -2.66 15.13
C PHE A 129 -7.03 -3.82 14.25
N GLU A 130 -7.67 -3.47 13.13
CA GLU A 130 -8.04 -4.38 12.06
C GLU A 130 -7.46 -3.86 10.75
N LEU A 131 -6.80 -4.74 10.00
CA LEU A 131 -6.24 -4.45 8.68
C LEU A 131 -6.99 -5.24 7.62
N GLY A 132 -7.59 -4.53 6.67
CA GLY A 132 -8.27 -5.11 5.52
C GLY A 132 -7.61 -4.69 4.21
N PHE A 133 -7.67 -5.60 3.22
CA PHE A 133 -7.41 -5.22 1.83
C PHE A 133 -8.72 -4.84 1.17
N LEU A 134 -8.84 -3.58 0.76
CA LEU A 134 -9.93 -3.13 -0.11
C LEU A 134 -9.71 -3.62 -1.55
N GLU A 135 -8.46 -3.68 -1.98
CA GLU A 135 -8.07 -4.14 -3.31
C GLU A 135 -6.71 -4.85 -3.27
N LYS A 136 -6.62 -5.92 -4.07
CA LYS A 136 -5.36 -6.57 -4.46
C LYS A 136 -5.41 -6.81 -5.96
N SER A 137 -4.73 -5.97 -6.72
CA SER A 137 -4.70 -6.04 -8.17
C SER A 137 -3.30 -6.30 -8.68
N TYR A 138 -3.21 -7.16 -9.68
CA TYR A 138 -1.97 -7.57 -10.33
C TYR A 138 -2.26 -7.76 -11.82
N ASP A 139 -1.25 -7.62 -12.66
CA ASP A 139 -1.32 -8.23 -13.98
C ASP A 139 -0.97 -9.72 -13.92
N ASP A 140 -1.44 -10.46 -14.92
CA ASP A 140 -1.21 -11.90 -15.04
C ASP A 140 0.28 -12.26 -15.17
N HIS A 141 1.11 -11.29 -15.56
CA HIS A 141 2.54 -11.47 -15.78
C HIS A 141 3.41 -10.96 -14.61
N GLY A 142 2.80 -10.32 -13.60
CA GLY A 142 3.51 -9.76 -12.46
C GLY A 142 4.45 -8.60 -12.83
N TRP A 143 4.11 -7.77 -13.80
CA TRP A 143 4.78 -6.49 -14.02
C TRP A 143 4.37 -5.43 -13.02
N TRP A 144 3.15 -5.49 -12.49
CA TRP A 144 2.72 -4.52 -11.50
C TRP A 144 1.81 -5.14 -10.45
N ALA A 145 1.83 -4.55 -9.27
CA ALA A 145 0.81 -4.79 -8.25
C ALA A 145 0.31 -3.47 -7.67
N LYS A 146 -0.98 -3.43 -7.36
CA LYS A 146 -1.64 -2.32 -6.69
C LYS A 146 -2.38 -2.86 -5.47
N TYR A 147 -2.15 -2.26 -4.31
CA TYR A 147 -2.75 -2.64 -3.04
C TYR A 147 -3.47 -1.46 -2.41
N TRP A 148 -4.64 -1.73 -1.85
CA TRP A 148 -5.37 -0.79 -1.02
C TRP A 148 -5.57 -1.40 0.36
N LEU A 149 -4.90 -0.83 1.35
CA LEU A 149 -4.94 -1.26 2.74
C LEU A 149 -5.76 -0.27 3.54
N LEU A 150 -6.81 -0.75 4.20
CA LEU A 150 -7.61 0.03 5.15
C LEU A 150 -7.36 -0.49 6.55
N ILE A 151 -6.91 0.40 7.42
CA ILE A 151 -6.70 0.11 8.83
C ILE A 151 -7.80 0.78 9.65
N ARG A 152 -8.40 0.03 10.57
CA ARG A 152 -9.48 0.47 11.47
C ARG A 152 -9.11 0.12 12.90
N LYS A 153 -9.75 0.77 13.86
CA LYS A 153 -9.69 0.35 15.25
C LYS A 153 -10.67 -0.81 15.44
N THR A 154 -10.28 -1.85 16.15
CA THR A 154 -11.22 -2.91 16.55
C THR A 154 -12.24 -2.28 17.49
N GLU A 155 -13.53 -2.38 17.16
CA GLU A 155 -14.56 -1.98 18.11
C GLU A 155 -14.47 -2.91 19.31
N SER A 156 -14.19 -2.36 20.50
CA SER A 156 -14.46 -3.09 21.73
C SER A 156 -15.95 -3.33 21.75
N SER A 157 -16.37 -4.58 21.59
CA SER A 157 -17.71 -5.00 21.99
C SER A 157 -17.80 -4.71 23.48
N ASP A 158 -18.35 -3.55 23.82
CA ASP A 158 -18.81 -3.25 25.16
C ASP A 158 -19.82 -4.34 25.50
N ILE A 159 -19.37 -5.34 26.25
CA ILE A 159 -20.25 -6.23 26.99
C ILE A 159 -20.88 -5.33 28.05
N SER A 160 -21.91 -4.60 27.64
CA SER A 160 -22.96 -4.14 28.53
C SER A 160 -23.76 -5.37 28.95
N SER A 161 -23.15 -6.26 29.72
CA SER A 161 -23.91 -7.10 30.65
C SER A 161 -24.27 -6.18 31.80
N SER A 162 -25.37 -5.45 31.60
CA SER A 162 -26.16 -4.87 32.67
C SER A 162 -26.37 -5.90 33.78
N LEU A 163 -26.05 -5.44 35.00
CA LEU A 163 -26.50 -5.87 36.32
C LEU A 163 -27.54 -6.99 36.38
#